data_AF-A0A963QRH8-F1
#
_entry.id   AF-A0A963QRH8-F1
#
_cell.length_a   1.000
_cell.length_b   1.000
_cell.length_c   1.000
_cell.angle_alpha   90.00
_cell.angle_beta   90.00
_cell.angle_gamma   90.00
#
_symmetry.space_group_name_H-M   'P 1'
#
loop_
_entity.id
_entity.type
_entity.pdbx_description
1 polymer ?
#
loop_
_entity_poly.entity_id
_entity_poly.type
_entity_poly.pdbx_seq_one_letter_code
_entity_poly.pdbx_strand_id
1 'polypeptide(L)'
;MAAELSHTSPFLSDALVILGAAGIVIPVFARFRITPIIGFLMVGLAVGPYGLGRMVYEHPWLAHFTITDPEGLEPFAEFGIILLLFTIGLELSFNRLWSMRRLVFGLGALELIIIGLILA
;
A
#
# COMPACT_ATOMS: atom_id res chain seq x y z
N MET A 1 9.92 -30.89 16.34
CA MET A 1 10.56 -29.62 16.78
C MET A 1 11.47 -28.99 15.72
N ALA A 2 12.11 -29.75 14.82
CA ALA A 2 12.90 -29.18 13.71
C ALA A 2 12.10 -28.91 12.41
N ALA A 3 10.83 -29.34 12.34
CA ALA A 3 9.97 -29.21 11.15
C ALA A 3 9.09 -27.95 11.13
N GLU A 4 9.14 -27.10 12.17
CA GLU A 4 8.38 -25.84 12.21
C GLU A 4 9.16 -24.63 11.66
N LEU A 5 10.46 -24.78 11.34
CA LEU A 5 11.30 -23.67 10.90
C LEU A 5 11.25 -23.40 9.38
N SER A 6 10.60 -24.26 8.59
CA SER A 6 10.52 -24.09 7.12
C SER A 6 9.34 -23.24 6.65
N HIS A 7 8.36 -22.97 7.51
CA HIS A 7 7.16 -22.18 7.15
C HIS A 7 7.26 -20.70 7.56
N THR A 8 8.22 -20.32 8.40
CA THR A 8 8.41 -18.92 8.83
C THR A 8 9.31 -18.11 7.89
N SER A 9 10.14 -18.79 7.08
CA SER A 9 11.12 -18.14 6.19
C SER A 9 10.52 -17.32 5.03
N PRO A 10 9.40 -17.70 4.39
CA PRO A 10 8.86 -16.93 3.27
C PRO A 10 8.32 -15.58 3.75
N PHE A 11 7.51 -15.58 4.81
CA PHE A 11 6.92 -14.36 5.37
C PHE A 11 7.96 -13.36 5.88
N LEU A 12 9.00 -13.83 6.56
CA LEU A 12 10.09 -12.97 7.04
C LEU A 12 10.89 -12.39 5.87
N SER A 13 11.15 -13.18 4.84
CA SER A 13 11.84 -12.72 3.62
C SER A 13 11.03 -11.63 2.92
N ASP A 14 9.73 -11.84 2.73
CA ASP A 14 8.85 -10.87 2.08
C ASP A 14 8.74 -9.58 2.90
N ALA A 15 8.58 -9.69 4.22
CA ALA A 15 8.57 -8.54 5.12
C ALA A 15 9.87 -7.72 5.05
N LEU A 16 11.04 -8.39 4.98
CA LEU A 16 12.33 -7.74 4.86
C LEU A 16 12.51 -7.04 3.50
N VAL A 17 12.04 -7.65 2.42
CA VAL A 17 12.05 -7.05 1.08
C VAL A 17 11.16 -5.81 1.05
N ILE A 18 9.94 -5.91 1.59
CA ILE A 18 9.00 -4.78 1.69
C ILE A 18 9.60 -3.65 2.54
N LEU A 19 10.18 -3.99 3.70
CA LEU A 19 10.78 -3.01 4.60
C LEU A 19 12.02 -2.34 3.99
N GLY A 20 12.86 -3.11 3.28
CA GLY A 20 14.02 -2.60 2.55
C GLY A 20 13.62 -1.69 1.39
N ALA A 21 12.63 -2.09 0.59
CA ALA A 21 12.10 -1.29 -0.50
C ALA A 21 11.47 0.01 0.04
N ALA A 22 10.63 -0.07 1.07
CA ALA A 22 10.04 1.11 1.72
C ALA A 22 11.12 2.04 2.30
N GLY A 23 12.13 1.48 2.96
CA GLY A 23 13.25 2.22 3.53
C GLY A 23 14.07 3.01 2.51
N ILE A 24 14.09 2.60 1.23
CA ILE A 24 14.78 3.32 0.15
C ILE A 24 13.80 4.28 -0.57
N VAL A 25 12.61 3.80 -0.92
CA VAL A 25 11.63 4.54 -1.72
C VAL A 25 11.13 5.78 -0.97
N ILE A 26 10.75 5.64 0.31
CA ILE A 26 10.19 6.75 1.10
C ILE A 26 11.15 7.95 1.15
N PRO A 27 12.43 7.82 1.56
CA PRO A 27 13.32 8.98 1.62
C PRO A 27 13.65 9.55 0.25
N VAL A 28 13.73 8.71 -0.79
CA VAL A 28 13.96 9.17 -2.17
C VAL A 28 12.81 10.06 -2.64
N PHE A 29 11.56 9.59 -2.51
CA PHE A 29 10.39 10.36 -2.95
C PHE A 29 10.15 11.61 -2.08
N ALA A 30 10.39 11.51 -0.77
CA ALA A 30 10.36 12.67 0.12
C ALA A 30 11.38 13.75 -0.29
N ARG A 31 12.57 13.35 -0.78
CA ARG A 31 13.58 14.30 -1.28
C ARG A 31 13.10 15.08 -2.52
N PHE A 32 12.31 14.45 -3.37
CA PHE A 32 11.71 15.09 -4.54
C PHE A 32 10.41 15.87 -4.24
N ARG A 33 9.99 15.96 -2.96
CA ARG A 33 8.72 16.58 -2.52
C ARG A 33 7.48 15.97 -3.18
N ILE A 34 7.56 14.72 -3.62
CA ILE A 34 6.42 13.97 -4.13
C ILE A 34 5.69 13.38 -2.92
N THR A 35 4.35 13.38 -2.93
CA THR A 35 3.58 12.73 -1.87
C THR A 35 3.93 11.23 -1.85
N PRO A 36 4.27 10.65 -0.68
CA PRO A 36 4.71 9.25 -0.59
C PRO A 36 3.73 8.26 -1.25
N ILE A 37 2.43 8.57 -1.21
CA ILE A 37 1.36 7.79 -1.85
C ILE A 37 1.62 7.57 -3.35
N ILE A 38 2.00 8.61 -4.09
CA ILE A 38 2.30 8.50 -5.53
C ILE A 38 3.52 7.60 -5.75
N GLY A 39 4.52 7.69 -4.86
CA GLY A 39 5.70 6.84 -4.92
C GLY A 39 5.37 5.37 -4.70
N PHE A 40 4.54 5.04 -3.72
CA PHE A 40 4.08 3.67 -3.50
C PHE A 40 3.28 3.13 -4.68
N LEU A 41 2.41 3.92 -5.29
CA LEU A 41 1.66 3.52 -6.50
C LEU A 41 2.59 3.26 -7.70
N MET A 42 3.57 4.14 -7.92
CA MET A 42 4.56 3.99 -9.00
C MET A 42 5.43 2.75 -8.80
N VAL A 43 5.87 2.49 -7.56
CA VAL A 43 6.65 1.29 -7.23
C VAL A 43 5.80 0.04 -7.39
N GLY A 44 4.56 0.02 -6.91
CA GLY A 44 3.65 -1.10 -7.11
C GLY A 44 3.37 -1.37 -8.59
N LEU A 45 3.21 -0.33 -9.41
CA LEU A 45 3.04 -0.47 -10.85
C LEU A 45 4.31 -0.96 -11.55
N ALA A 46 5.47 -0.44 -11.16
CA ALA A 46 6.76 -0.80 -11.75
C ALA A 46 7.22 -2.19 -11.34
N VAL A 47 7.01 -2.58 -10.08
CA VAL A 47 7.58 -3.78 -9.45
C VAL A 47 6.56 -4.92 -9.33
N GLY A 48 5.27 -4.62 -9.46
CA GLY A 48 4.20 -5.60 -9.43
C GLY A 48 4.16 -6.51 -10.66
N PRO A 49 3.24 -7.49 -10.68
CA PRO A 49 3.15 -8.52 -11.72
C PRO A 49 2.90 -7.93 -13.11
N TYR A 50 2.24 -6.77 -13.20
CA TYR A 50 1.97 -6.06 -14.46
C TYR A 50 3.09 -5.10 -14.89
N GLY A 51 4.11 -4.89 -14.07
CA GLY A 51 5.29 -4.09 -14.39
C GLY A 51 6.46 -4.96 -14.83
N LEU A 52 7.58 -4.80 -14.13
CA LEU A 52 8.80 -5.60 -14.25
C LEU A 52 8.57 -7.08 -13.91
N GLY A 53 7.51 -7.42 -13.17
CA GLY A 53 7.08 -8.80 -12.93
C GLY A 53 6.82 -9.60 -14.22
N ARG A 54 6.47 -8.93 -15.32
CA ARG A 54 6.29 -9.57 -16.64
C ARG A 54 7.60 -10.02 -17.28
N MET A 55 8.71 -9.35 -16.94
CA MET A 55 10.05 -9.65 -17.48
C MET A 55 10.81 -10.69 -16.64
N VAL A 56 10.22 -11.19 -15.56
CA VAL A 56 10.80 -12.25 -14.72
C VAL A 56 11.06 -13.53 -15.52
N TYR A 57 10.24 -13.83 -16.53
CA TYR A 57 10.43 -14.99 -17.40
C TYR A 57 11.70 -14.91 -18.26
N GLU A 58 12.15 -13.71 -18.62
CA GLU A 58 13.39 -13.50 -19.39
C GLU A 58 14.62 -13.31 -18.50
N HIS A 59 14.40 -12.86 -17.26
CA HIS A 59 15.46 -12.53 -16.31
C HIS A 59 15.14 -13.06 -14.91
N PRO A 60 15.59 -14.29 -14.56
CA PRO A 60 15.28 -14.93 -13.27
C PRO A 60 15.73 -14.14 -12.04
N TRP A 61 16.73 -13.27 -12.19
CA TRP A 61 17.24 -12.40 -11.12
C TRP A 61 16.27 -11.28 -10.75
N LEU A 62 15.34 -10.91 -11.65
CA LEU A 62 14.30 -9.94 -11.35
C LEU A 62 13.34 -10.45 -10.27
N ALA A 63 13.16 -11.76 -10.11
CA ALA A 63 12.27 -12.31 -9.08
C ALA A 63 12.63 -11.89 -7.64
N HIS A 64 13.90 -11.55 -7.36
CA HIS A 64 14.30 -11.00 -6.05
C HIS A 64 13.85 -9.55 -5.83
N PHE A 65 13.58 -8.84 -6.92
CA PHE A 65 13.17 -7.44 -6.89
C PHE A 65 11.71 -7.23 -7.25
N THR A 66 11.02 -8.20 -7.87
CA THR A 66 9.59 -8.10 -8.23
C THR A 66 8.70 -8.84 -7.24
N ILE A 67 7.51 -8.32 -6.97
CA ILE A 67 6.49 -9.05 -6.21
C ILE A 67 5.63 -9.87 -7.20
N THR A 68 5.84 -11.17 -7.23
CA THR A 68 5.08 -12.10 -8.11
C THR A 68 3.85 -12.70 -7.41
N ASP A 69 3.85 -12.74 -6.08
CA ASP A 69 2.73 -13.26 -5.30
C ASP A 69 1.91 -12.12 -4.65
N PRO A 70 0.73 -11.78 -5.21
CA PRO A 70 -0.14 -10.78 -4.62
C PRO A 70 -0.76 -11.23 -3.28
N GLU A 71 -0.89 -12.54 -3.03
CA GLU A 71 -1.54 -13.06 -1.81
C GLU A 71 -0.68 -12.79 -0.57
N GLY A 72 0.65 -12.83 -0.70
CA GLY A 72 1.58 -12.49 0.38
C GLY A 72 1.57 -11.00 0.78
N LEU A 73 1.12 -10.10 -0.10
CA LEU A 73 1.11 -8.66 0.14
C LEU A 73 -0.20 -8.16 0.78
N GLU A 74 -1.28 -8.90 0.58
CA GLU A 74 -2.64 -8.53 1.00
C GLU A 74 -2.73 -8.22 2.51
N PRO A 75 -2.19 -9.03 3.44
CA PRO A 75 -2.25 -8.75 4.88
C PRO A 75 -1.51 -7.47 5.27
N PHE A 76 -0.40 -7.15 4.59
CA PHE A 76 0.36 -5.92 4.85
C PHE A 76 -0.36 -4.69 4.35
N ALA A 77 -1.02 -4.79 3.19
CA ALA A 77 -1.82 -3.71 2.62
C ALA A 77 -3.04 -3.41 3.51
N GLU A 78 -3.77 -4.45 3.95
CA GLU A 78 -4.87 -4.31 4.90
C GLU A 78 -4.42 -3.64 6.20
N PHE A 79 -3.31 -4.13 6.78
CA PHE A 79 -2.78 -3.57 8.01
C PHE A 79 -2.36 -2.09 7.84
N GLY A 80 -1.72 -1.75 6.72
CA GLY A 80 -1.35 -0.38 6.40
C GLY A 80 -2.55 0.56 6.29
N ILE A 81 -3.63 0.13 5.63
CA ILE A 81 -4.88 0.91 5.53
C ILE A 81 -5.53 1.07 6.91
N ILE A 82 -5.57 0.02 7.73
CA ILE A 82 -6.11 0.09 9.10
C ILE A 82 -5.34 1.12 9.93
N LEU A 83 -4.00 1.07 9.91
CA LEU A 83 -3.17 2.04 10.63
C LEU A 83 -3.37 3.47 10.12
N LEU A 84 -3.52 3.65 8.80
CA LEU A 84 -3.78 4.95 8.20
C LEU A 84 -5.13 5.52 8.65
N LEU A 85 -6.21 4.72 8.54
CA LEU A 85 -7.54 5.11 8.96
C LEU A 85 -7.60 5.38 10.46
N PHE A 86 -6.89 4.58 11.27
CA PHE A 86 -6.74 4.81 12.70
C PHE A 86 -6.05 6.14 13.00
N THR A 87 -4.93 6.43 12.34
CA THR A 87 -4.20 7.70 12.49
C THR A 87 -5.06 8.89 12.09
N ILE A 88 -5.78 8.80 10.96
CA ILE A 88 -6.75 9.82 10.53
C ILE A 88 -7.82 10.02 11.62
N GLY A 89 -8.31 8.94 12.21
CA GLY A 89 -9.26 8.98 13.33
C GLY A 89 -8.71 9.70 14.56
N LEU A 90 -7.42 9.51 14.90
CA LEU A 90 -6.76 10.21 16.01
C LEU A 90 -6.47 11.69 15.71
N GLU A 91 -6.19 12.04 14.46
CA GLU A 91 -5.94 13.42 14.03
C GLU A 91 -7.24 14.26 14.00
N LEU A 92 -8.38 13.61 13.76
CA LEU A 92 -9.68 14.26 13.72
C LEU A 92 -10.33 14.34 15.11
N SER A 93 -10.39 15.55 15.67
CA SER A 93 -11.20 15.81 16.85
C SER A 93 -12.69 15.89 16.51
N PHE A 94 -13.55 15.52 17.45
CA PHE A 94 -15.01 15.59 17.28
C PHE A 94 -15.49 16.99 16.87
N ASN A 95 -14.94 18.04 17.47
CA ASN A 95 -15.28 19.43 17.12
C ASN A 95 -14.87 19.80 15.69
N ARG A 96 -13.72 19.32 15.21
CA ARG A 96 -13.25 19.58 13.85
C ARG A 96 -14.12 18.84 12.82
N LEU A 97 -14.53 17.62 13.13
CA LEU A 97 -15.46 16.88 12.30
C LEU A 97 -16.84 17.56 12.27
N TRP A 98 -17.32 18.04 13.40
CA TRP A 98 -18.61 18.71 13.50
C TRP A 98 -18.66 20.05 12.76
N SER A 99 -17.58 20.83 12.79
CA SER A 99 -17.48 22.08 12.02
C SER A 99 -17.49 21.82 10.50
N MET A 100 -16.98 20.66 10.07
CA MET A 100 -16.93 20.25 8.67
C MET A 100 -18.06 19.29 8.26
N ARG A 101 -19.06 19.04 9.12
CA ARG A 101 -20.09 18.00 8.91
C ARG A 101 -20.85 18.12 7.58
N ARG A 102 -21.10 19.34 7.10
CA ARG A 102 -21.78 19.57 5.81
C ARG A 102 -20.88 19.23 4.62
N LEU A 103 -19.58 19.47 4.73
CA LEU A 103 -18.62 19.15 3.68
C LEU A 103 -18.37 17.64 3.65
N VAL A 104 -18.08 17.04 4.81
CA VAL A 104 -17.73 15.61 4.90
C VAL A 104 -18.94 14.71 4.65
N PHE A 105 -20.05 14.90 5.37
CA PHE A 105 -21.23 14.03 5.25
C PHE A 105 -22.22 14.47 4.17
N GLY A 106 -22.19 15.73 3.74
CA GLY A 106 -23.06 16.22 2.67
C GLY A 106 -22.40 16.03 1.31
N LEU A 107 -21.39 16.86 1.01
CA LEU A 107 -20.69 16.82 -0.28
C LEU A 107 -19.93 15.50 -0.46
N GLY A 108 -19.20 15.04 0.55
CA GLY A 108 -18.44 13.78 0.45
C GLY A 108 -19.32 12.55 0.20
N ALA A 109 -20.46 12.44 0.88
CA ALA A 109 -21.40 11.34 0.63
C ALA A 109 -22.04 11.42 -0.77
N LEU A 110 -22.37 12.63 -1.22
CA LEU A 110 -22.89 12.85 -2.56
C LEU A 110 -21.87 12.46 -3.64
N GLU A 111 -20.61 12.85 -3.46
CA GLU A 111 -19.50 12.50 -4.37
C GLU A 111 -19.33 10.99 -4.46
N LEU A 112 -19.33 10.29 -3.33
CA LEU A 112 -19.22 8.82 -3.29
C LEU A 112 -20.39 8.14 -4.01
N ILE A 113 -21.63 8.59 -3.78
CA ILE A 113 -22.81 8.03 -4.44
C ILE A 113 -22.76 8.27 -5.95
N ILE A 114 -22.43 9.48 -6.38
CA ILE A 114 -22.36 9.82 -7.81
C ILE A 114 -21.28 8.99 -8.51
N ILE A 115 -20.07 8.96 -7.97
CA ILE A 115 -18.96 8.19 -8.57
C ILE A 115 -19.31 6.69 -8.56
N GLY A 116 -19.86 6.19 -7.46
CA GLY A 116 -20.29 4.80 -7.36
C GLY A 116 -21.37 4.44 -8.38
N LEU A 117 -22.36 5.29 -8.60
CA LEU A 117 -23.42 5.10 -9.60
C LEU A 117 -22.91 5.20 -11.03
N ILE A 118 -21.89 6.03 -11.29
CA ILE A 118 -21.29 6.15 -12.62
C ILE A 118 -20.48 4.90 -12.99
N LEU A 119 -19.83 4.26 -12.01
CA LEU A 119 -19.00 3.07 -12.22
C LEU A 119 -19.80 1.75 -12.24
N ALA A 120 -21.01 1.73 -11.69
CA ALA A 120 -21.92 0.58 -11.65
C ALA A 120 -22.65 0.36 -12.98
#